data_AF-A0A839ZHG7-F1
#
_entry.id   AF-A0A839ZHG7-F1
#
_cell.length_a   1.000
_cell.length_b   1.000
_cell.length_c   1.000
_cell.angle_alpha   90.00
_cell.angle_beta   90.00
_cell.angle_gamma   90.00
#
_symmetry.space_group_name_H-M   'P 1'
#
loop_
_entity.id
_entity.type
_entity.pdbx_description
1 polymer ?
#
loop_
_entity_poly.entity_id
_entity_poly.type
_entity_poly.pdbx_seq_one_letter_code
_entity_poly.pdbx_strand_id
1 'polypeptide(L)'
;MTNLQCQEDVTLLLAAESGSRAWGFASPDSDYDCRFIFIRHLEHYLCLSPPRDVIELPSDGVFDINGWDLAKTLKLMLKGNVTALEWLQSPINYAGSGQFRNELLAFANAMQAATWLHVIICTSVSGSGGAISAMVHRFR
;
A
#
# COMPACT_ATOMS: atom_id res chain seq x y z
N MET A 1 6.83 -10.88 15.99
CA MET A 1 6.51 -9.48 15.64
C MET A 1 6.92 -8.47 16.71
N THR A 2 6.83 -8.78 18.01
CA THR A 2 7.27 -7.86 19.09
C THR A 2 8.75 -7.47 19.00
N ASN A 3 9.63 -8.42 18.64
CA ASN A 3 11.07 -8.15 18.51
C ASN A 3 11.37 -7.13 17.39
N LEU A 4 10.74 -7.27 16.22
CA LEU A 4 10.84 -6.30 15.10
C LEU A 4 10.44 -4.89 15.54
N GLN A 5 9.30 -4.75 16.22
CA GLN A 5 8.82 -3.43 16.69
C GLN A 5 9.83 -2.76 17.61
N CYS A 6 10.43 -3.52 18.53
CA CYS A 6 11.44 -3.00 19.43
C CYS A 6 12.77 -2.68 18.73
N GLN A 7 13.20 -3.49 17.76
CA GLN A 7 14.46 -3.28 17.03
C GLN A 7 14.40 -2.08 16.10
N GLU A 8 13.28 -1.90 15.41
CA GLU A 8 13.08 -0.85 14.40
C GLU A 8 12.44 0.42 14.97
N ASP A 9 12.03 0.39 16.23
CA ASP A 9 11.29 1.43 16.94
C ASP A 9 10.02 1.87 16.19
N VAL A 10 9.19 0.88 15.87
CA VAL A 10 7.96 1.07 15.07
C VAL A 10 6.76 0.39 15.72
N THR A 11 5.57 0.92 15.42
CA THR A 11 4.30 0.26 15.72
C THR A 11 3.73 -0.37 14.45
N LEU A 12 3.42 -1.66 14.53
CA LEU A 12 2.79 -2.40 13.44
C LEU A 12 1.28 -2.18 13.44
N LEU A 13 0.75 -1.77 12.29
CA LEU A 13 -0.68 -1.57 12.08
C LEU A 13 -1.34 -2.78 11.42
N LEU A 14 -0.58 -3.45 10.54
CA LEU A 14 -0.98 -4.65 9.81
C LEU A 14 0.24 -5.52 9.54
N ALA A 15 0.07 -6.84 9.59
CA ALA A 15 0.94 -7.78 8.90
C ALA A 15 0.14 -8.93 8.31
N ALA A 16 0.42 -9.27 7.06
CA ALA A 16 -0.33 -10.25 6.29
C ALA A 16 0.59 -11.04 5.37
N GLU A 17 0.14 -12.23 4.99
CA GLU A 17 0.77 -13.05 3.95
C GLU A 17 0.49 -12.44 2.57
N SER A 18 1.49 -12.27 1.71
CA SER A 18 1.26 -11.84 0.32
C SER A 18 1.50 -12.92 -0.71
N GLY A 19 2.09 -14.04 -0.30
CA GLY A 19 2.61 -15.08 -1.16
C GLY A 19 1.57 -16.08 -1.65
N SER A 20 2.08 -17.12 -2.31
CA SER A 20 1.28 -18.26 -2.78
C SER A 20 0.39 -18.88 -1.69
N ARG A 21 0.83 -18.80 -0.43
CA ARG A 21 0.11 -19.24 0.78
C ARG A 21 -1.18 -18.47 1.02
N ALA A 22 -1.22 -17.17 0.75
CA ALA A 22 -2.43 -16.37 0.89
C ALA A 22 -3.53 -16.84 -0.09
N TRP A 23 -3.15 -17.42 -1.22
CA TRP A 23 -4.07 -17.70 -2.32
C TRP A 23 -4.29 -19.21 -2.57
N GLY A 24 -3.76 -20.06 -1.69
CA GLY A 24 -3.96 -21.52 -1.77
C GLY A 24 -3.11 -22.23 -2.82
N PHE A 25 -2.06 -21.58 -3.33
CA PHE A 25 -1.14 -22.15 -4.32
C PHE A 25 0.18 -22.64 -3.72
N ALA A 26 0.30 -22.62 -2.39
CA ALA A 26 1.53 -23.01 -1.72
C ALA A 26 1.83 -24.51 -1.86
N SER A 27 3.07 -24.80 -2.22
CA SER A 27 3.69 -26.12 -2.06
C SER A 27 4.33 -26.24 -0.67
N PRO A 28 4.72 -27.45 -0.24
CA PRO A 28 5.45 -27.63 1.03
C PRO A 28 6.73 -26.80 1.14
N ASP A 29 7.37 -26.52 0.00
CA ASP A 29 8.62 -25.76 -0.11
C ASP A 29 8.39 -24.25 -0.29
N SER A 30 7.13 -23.79 -0.24
CA SER A 30 6.83 -22.36 -0.35
C SER A 30 7.28 -21.59 0.89
N ASP A 31 7.98 -20.49 0.63
CA ASP A 31 8.36 -19.46 1.58
C ASP A 31 7.14 -18.77 2.22
N TYR A 32 7.43 -17.93 3.20
CA TYR A 32 6.48 -17.09 3.91
C TYR A 32 6.73 -15.63 3.55
N ASP A 33 5.85 -15.05 2.74
CA ASP A 33 5.92 -13.65 2.33
C ASP A 33 5.15 -12.77 3.31
N CYS A 34 5.83 -12.37 4.39
CA CYS A 34 5.23 -11.46 5.36
C CYS A 34 5.36 -10.02 4.88
N ARG A 35 4.22 -9.35 4.73
CA ARG A 35 4.13 -7.93 4.38
C ARG A 35 3.47 -7.15 5.48
N PHE A 36 4.05 -6.04 5.90
CA PHE A 36 3.53 -5.27 7.01
C PHE A 36 3.48 -3.77 6.76
N ILE A 37 2.54 -3.11 7.45
CA ILE A 37 2.41 -1.64 7.48
C ILE A 37 2.76 -1.18 8.88
N PHE A 38 3.62 -0.17 8.99
CA PHE A 38 4.06 0.37 10.27
C PHE A 38 3.95 1.90 10.31
N ILE A 39 3.98 2.43 11.54
CA ILE A 39 4.20 3.84 11.82
C ILE A 39 5.39 4.00 12.75
N ARG A 40 6.07 5.14 12.64
CA ARG A 40 7.19 5.54 13.50
C ARG A 40 6.75 6.54 14.56
N HIS A 41 7.63 6.82 15.50
CA HIS A 41 7.48 7.96 16.40
C HIS A 41 7.42 9.28 15.60
N LEU A 42 6.64 10.23 16.13
CA LEU A 42 6.36 11.52 15.47
C LEU A 42 7.63 12.26 15.05
N GLU A 43 8.67 12.21 15.87
CA GLU A 43 9.98 12.82 15.61
C GLU A 43 10.63 12.39 14.29
N HIS A 44 10.41 11.16 13.84
CA HIS A 44 10.92 10.69 12.55
C HIS A 44 10.24 11.38 11.36
N TYR A 45 8.99 11.83 11.52
CA TYR A 45 8.28 12.59 10.50
C TYR A 45 8.57 14.08 10.55
N LEU A 46 9.08 14.57 11.69
CA LEU A 46 9.40 15.99 11.91
C LEU A 46 10.88 16.34 11.67
N CYS A 47 11.67 15.40 11.15
CA CYS A 47 13.07 15.65 10.83
C CYS A 47 13.28 15.98 9.34
N LEU A 48 14.32 16.75 9.04
CA LEU A 48 14.64 17.17 7.67
C LEU A 48 15.09 16.01 6.77
N SER A 49 15.65 14.97 7.37
CA SER A 49 16.11 13.77 6.68
C SER A 49 15.46 12.55 7.33
N PRO A 50 14.20 12.23 6.96
CA PRO A 50 13.49 11.09 7.52
C PRO A 50 14.21 9.77 7.26
N PRO A 51 14.05 8.78 8.15
CA PRO A 51 14.57 7.44 7.92
C PRO A 51 13.90 6.80 6.69
N ARG A 52 14.44 5.67 6.23
CA ARG A 52 13.82 4.91 5.14
C ARG A 52 12.37 4.55 5.50
N ASP A 53 11.52 4.68 4.50
CA ASP A 53 10.09 4.39 4.53
C ASP A 53 9.78 2.90 4.26
N VAL A 54 10.83 2.07 4.21
CA VAL A 54 10.79 0.62 4.00
C VAL A 54 11.69 -0.05 5.03
N ILE A 55 11.22 -1.16 5.59
CA ILE A 55 12.00 -2.07 6.42
C ILE A 55 12.02 -3.42 5.72
N GLU A 56 13.22 -3.98 5.52
CA GLU A 56 13.47 -5.27 4.88
C GLU A 56 14.35 -6.08 5.83
N LEU A 57 13.86 -7.24 6.28
CA LEU A 57 14.69 -8.15 7.06
C LEU A 57 15.52 -9.04 6.14
N PRO A 58 16.72 -9.46 6.56
CA PRO A 58 17.49 -10.45 5.82
C PRO A 58 16.65 -11.72 5.59
N SER A 59 16.49 -12.11 4.33
CA SER A 59 15.81 -13.37 4.00
C SER A 59 16.76 -14.54 4.23
N ASP A 60 16.22 -15.61 4.83
CA ASP A 60 16.89 -16.90 5.01
C ASP A 60 16.40 -17.96 4.00
N GLY A 61 15.67 -17.55 2.97
CA GLY A 61 15.04 -18.43 1.99
C GLY A 61 13.76 -19.12 2.49
N VAL A 62 13.38 -18.91 3.75
CA VAL A 62 12.11 -19.38 4.33
C VAL A 62 11.19 -18.20 4.60
N PHE A 63 11.73 -17.11 5.11
CA PHE A 63 11.01 -15.88 5.39
C PHE A 63 11.46 -14.76 4.45
N ASP A 64 10.52 -14.21 3.70
CA ASP A 64 10.67 -12.92 3.06
C ASP A 64 9.80 -11.91 3.79
N ILE A 65 10.44 -11.03 4.57
CA ILE A 65 9.74 -10.08 5.46
C ILE A 65 10.12 -8.67 5.05
N ASN A 66 9.13 -7.93 4.54
CA ASN A 66 9.29 -6.52 4.24
C ASN A 66 8.04 -5.72 4.60
N GLY A 67 8.21 -4.44 4.85
CA GLY A 67 7.11 -3.58 5.23
C GLY A 67 7.31 -2.12 4.88
N TRP A 68 6.20 -1.42 4.80
CA TRP A 68 6.13 -0.02 4.38
C TRP A 68 5.60 0.86 5.50
N ASP A 69 6.17 2.05 5.60
CA ASP A 69 5.61 3.12 6.40
C ASP A 69 4.19 3.47 5.91
N LEU A 70 3.30 3.87 6.82
CA LEU A 70 1.92 4.22 6.49
C LEU A 70 1.85 5.34 5.46
N ALA A 71 2.68 6.39 5.56
CA ALA A 71 2.67 7.48 4.60
C ALA A 71 3.11 7.01 3.20
N LYS A 72 4.08 6.09 3.12
CA LYS A 72 4.45 5.44 1.85
C LYS A 72 3.29 4.64 1.28
N THR A 73 2.67 3.81 2.11
CA THR A 73 1.52 2.97 1.75
C THR A 73 0.38 3.81 1.16
N LEU A 74 0.00 4.90 1.84
CA LEU A 74 -1.03 5.82 1.37
C LEU A 74 -0.63 6.48 0.04
N LYS A 75 0.61 6.95 -0.10
CA LYS A 75 1.10 7.54 -1.37
C LYS A 75 1.05 6.53 -2.52
N LEU A 76 1.35 5.26 -2.26
CA LEU A 76 1.29 4.20 -3.27
C LEU A 76 -0.16 3.88 -3.67
N MET A 77 -1.08 3.82 -2.70
CA MET A 77 -2.51 3.66 -2.98
C MET A 77 -3.07 4.81 -3.82
N LEU A 78 -2.69 6.05 -3.52
CA LEU A 78 -3.08 7.23 -4.31
C LEU A 78 -2.57 7.16 -5.76
N LYS A 79 -1.48 6.42 -6.01
CA LYS A 79 -0.93 6.17 -7.35
C LYS A 79 -1.52 4.93 -8.02
N GLY A 80 -2.49 4.25 -7.40
CA GLY A 80 -3.09 3.03 -7.93
C GLY A 80 -2.16 1.82 -7.86
N ASN A 81 -1.18 1.80 -6.94
CA ASN A 81 -0.29 0.65 -6.77
C ASN A 81 -1.08 -0.58 -6.28
N VAL A 82 -1.07 -1.64 -7.09
CA VAL A 82 -1.82 -2.88 -6.82
C VAL A 82 -1.26 -3.63 -5.61
N THR A 83 0.07 -3.63 -5.42
CA THR A 83 0.72 -4.33 -4.31
C THR A 83 0.22 -3.86 -2.94
N ALA A 84 0.01 -2.56 -2.77
CA ALA A 84 -0.56 -2.00 -1.54
C ALA A 84 -1.97 -2.56 -1.25
N LEU A 85 -2.77 -2.81 -2.28
CA LEU A 85 -4.10 -3.39 -2.16
C LEU A 85 -4.03 -4.90 -1.89
N GLU A 86 -3.12 -5.62 -2.55
CA GLU A 86 -2.93 -7.05 -2.36
C GLU A 86 -2.65 -7.40 -0.90
N TRP A 87 -1.78 -6.63 -0.23
CA TRP A 87 -1.47 -6.83 1.19
C TRP A 87 -2.72 -6.69 2.07
N LEU A 88 -3.60 -5.74 1.75
CA LEU A 88 -4.85 -5.54 2.46
C LEU A 88 -5.92 -6.57 2.12
N GLN A 89 -5.83 -7.24 0.98
CA GLN A 89 -6.82 -8.23 0.55
C GLN A 89 -6.47 -9.65 1.01
N SER A 90 -5.23 -9.88 1.45
CA SER A 90 -4.78 -11.17 1.96
C SER A 90 -5.76 -11.79 2.97
N PRO A 91 -6.15 -13.06 2.82
CA PRO A 91 -7.01 -13.73 3.80
C PRO A 91 -6.26 -14.10 5.09
N ILE A 92 -4.92 -14.06 5.10
CA ILE A 92 -4.09 -14.47 6.24
C ILE A 92 -3.46 -13.24 6.89
N ASN A 93 -3.93 -12.90 8.10
CA ASN A 93 -3.33 -11.83 8.91
C ASN A 93 -2.46 -12.44 10.01
N TYR A 94 -1.20 -11.99 10.09
CA TYR A 94 -0.28 -12.36 11.16
C TYR A 94 -0.41 -11.46 12.39
N ALA A 95 -0.67 -10.17 12.18
CA ALA A 95 -0.93 -9.22 13.26
C ALA A 95 -1.62 -7.95 12.75
N GLY A 96 -1.96 -7.08 13.70
CA GLY A 96 -2.57 -5.78 13.45
C GLY A 96 -4.08 -5.80 13.68
N SER A 97 -4.71 -4.66 13.43
CA SER A 97 -6.13 -4.46 13.67
C SER A 97 -6.95 -4.77 12.41
N GLY A 98 -7.91 -5.69 12.52
CA GLY A 98 -8.88 -5.95 11.45
C GLY A 98 -9.72 -4.71 11.12
N GLN A 99 -10.00 -3.86 12.12
CA GLN A 99 -10.68 -2.58 11.91
C GLN A 99 -9.82 -1.65 11.06
N PHE A 100 -8.54 -1.46 11.41
CA PHE A 100 -7.61 -0.64 10.63
C PHE A 100 -7.51 -1.10 9.18
N ARG A 101 -7.39 -2.42 8.96
CA ARG A 101 -7.37 -3.02 7.62
C ARG A 101 -8.62 -2.66 6.83
N ASN A 102 -9.80 -2.82 7.42
CA ASN A 102 -11.08 -2.56 6.76
C ASN A 102 -11.26 -1.07 6.43
N GLU A 103 -10.88 -0.18 7.35
CA GLU A 103 -10.91 1.27 7.14
C GLU A 103 -9.96 1.69 6.01
N LEU A 104 -8.75 1.12 5.96
CA LEU A 104 -7.78 1.42 4.91
C LEU A 104 -8.20 0.85 3.55
N LEU A 105 -8.83 -0.33 3.51
CA LEU A 105 -9.47 -0.87 2.29
C LEU A 105 -10.59 0.05 1.79
N ALA A 106 -11.46 0.52 2.69
CA ALA A 106 -12.54 1.44 2.35
C ALA A 106 -11.99 2.75 1.76
N PHE A 107 -10.93 3.29 2.38
CA PHE A 107 -10.22 4.46 1.86
C PHE A 107 -9.68 4.20 0.44
N ALA A 108 -8.99 3.08 0.22
CA ALA A 108 -8.41 2.76 -1.07
C ALA A 108 -9.46 2.55 -2.17
N ASN A 109 -10.60 1.95 -1.84
CA ASN A 109 -11.73 1.79 -2.76
C ASN A 109 -12.37 3.14 -3.14
N ALA A 110 -12.54 4.04 -2.16
CA ALA A 110 -13.07 5.38 -2.41
C ALA A 110 -12.14 6.19 -3.34
N MET A 111 -10.82 6.10 -3.15
CA MET A 111 -9.84 6.77 -3.99
C MET A 111 -9.83 6.25 -5.43
N GLN A 112 -9.97 4.93 -5.62
CA GLN A 112 -10.08 4.34 -6.95
C GLN A 112 -11.34 4.82 -7.66
N ALA A 113 -12.50 4.83 -6.99
CA ALA A 113 -13.75 5.32 -7.59
C ALA A 113 -13.64 6.77 -8.10
N ALA A 114 -12.98 7.66 -7.35
CA ALA A 114 -12.71 9.03 -7.78
C ALA A 114 -11.78 9.11 -9.00
N THR A 115 -10.78 8.25 -9.08
CA THR A 115 -9.85 8.17 -10.22
C THR A 115 -10.57 7.66 -11.47
N TRP A 116 -11.40 6.63 -11.35
CA TRP A 116 -12.20 6.10 -12.45
C TRP A 116 -13.22 7.13 -12.97
N LEU A 117 -13.85 7.90 -12.10
CA LEU A 117 -14.71 9.02 -12.49
C LEU A 117 -13.95 10.05 -13.34
N HIS A 118 -12.73 10.41 -12.94
CA HIS A 118 -11.89 11.33 -13.73
C HIS A 118 -11.55 10.75 -15.11
N VAL A 119 -11.18 9.46 -15.18
CA VAL A 119 -10.89 8.78 -16.45
C VAL A 119 -12.13 8.71 -17.35
N ILE A 120 -13.30 8.38 -16.81
CA ILE A 120 -14.56 8.36 -17.57
C ILE A 120 -14.90 9.76 -18.09
N ILE A 121 -14.74 10.81 -17.28
CA ILE A 121 -14.98 12.18 -17.72
C ILE A 121 -14.00 12.56 -18.84
N CYS A 122 -12.69 12.30 -18.68
CA CYS A 122 -11.70 12.62 -19.72
C CYS A 122 -11.94 11.84 -21.03
N THR A 123 -12.28 10.55 -20.94
CA THR A 123 -12.51 9.69 -22.11
C THR A 123 -13.84 10.01 -22.80
N SER A 124 -14.91 10.27 -22.05
CA SER A 124 -16.20 10.70 -22.63
C SER A 124 -16.10 12.08 -23.30
N VAL A 125 -15.33 13.02 -22.74
CA VAL A 125 -15.07 14.32 -23.35
C VAL A 125 -14.22 14.22 -24.63
N SER A 126 -13.33 13.22 -24.72
CA SER A 126 -12.54 12.96 -25.94
C SER A 126 -13.31 12.21 -27.05
N GLY A 127 -14.46 11.61 -26.73
CA GLY A 127 -15.34 10.92 -27.70
C GLY A 127 -16.28 11.86 -28.48
N SER A 128 -16.47 13.10 -28.02
CA SER A 128 -17.18 14.15 -28.74
C SER A 128 -16.20 15.00 -29.56
N GLY A 129 -15.72 14.41 -30.66
CA GLY A 129 -14.93 15.11 -31.67
C GLY A 129 -15.73 16.23 -32.34
N GLY A 130 -15.69 17.42 -31.75
CA GLY A 130 -16.21 18.64 -32.38
C GLY A 130 -16.64 19.74 -31.43
N ALA A 131 -15.75 20.24 -30.55
CA ALA A 131 -15.91 21.61 -30.00
C ALA A 131 -14.74 22.14 -29.15
N ILE A 132 -13.85 21.30 -28.59
CA ILE A 132 -12.97 21.76 -27.50
C ILE A 132 -11.51 21.88 -27.95
N SER A 133 -11.27 22.67 -29.00
CA SER A 133 -9.91 23.08 -29.42
C SER A 133 -9.47 24.43 -28.80
N ALA A 134 -10.21 24.97 -27.81
CA ALA A 134 -10.05 26.37 -27.42
C ALA A 134 -9.68 26.65 -25.95
N MET A 135 -9.18 25.67 -25.18
CA MET A 135 -8.96 25.91 -23.74
C MET A 135 -7.70 25.26 -23.14
N VAL A 136 -6.63 25.10 -23.93
CA VAL A 136 -5.32 24.62 -23.42
C VAL A 136 -4.23 25.70 -23.44
N HIS A 137 -4.53 26.93 -23.88
CA HIS A 137 -3.51 28.00 -23.98
C HIS A 137 -3.53 29.08 -22.89
N ARG A 138 -4.21 28.86 -21.75
CA ARG A 138 -4.34 29.92 -20.72
C ARG A 138 -3.80 29.57 -19.34
N PHE A 139 -2.72 28.81 -19.27
CA PHE A 139 -1.78 28.82 -18.14
C PHE A 139 -0.36 28.53 -18.65
N ARG A 140 0.25 29.55 -19.25
CA ARG A 140 1.70 29.78 -19.22
C ARG A 140 1.92 31.10 -18.50
#